data_AF-A0A257AV92-F1
#
_entry.id   AF-A0A257AV92-F1
#
_cell.length_a   1.000
_cell.length_b   1.000
_cell.length_c   1.000
_cell.angle_alpha   90.00
_cell.angle_beta   90.00
_cell.angle_gamma   90.00
#
_symmetry.space_group_name_H-M   'P 1'
#
loop_
_entity.id
_entity.type
_entity.pdbx_description
1 polymer ?
#
loop_
_entity_poly.entity_id
_entity_poly.type
_entity_poly.pdbx_seq_one_letter_code
_entity_poly.pdbx_strand_id
1 'polypeptide(L)'
;HENRWLRIVGVALAAMAPVFLVELGSSFNDVLVSLPAVAAVLLLLKAGSRNWGMVLTAGAMMGIATALKLTNAPYVVACAVAAAWVHESPWRARLAQMVLFAAGCALGFLLAGGYWSYLLWREFGNPFFPFFNGIFQSPDFPAVSLKHERFLPQSALEFAARFG
;
A
#
# COMPACT_ATOMS: atom_id res chain seq x y z
N HIS A 1 -0.83 -33.33 1.63
CA HIS A 1 -2.29 -33.21 1.88
C HIS A 1 -2.60 -32.30 3.07
N GLU A 2 -1.81 -32.35 4.15
CA GLU A 2 -1.96 -31.54 5.39
C GLU A 2 -2.05 -30.02 5.15
N ASN A 3 -1.24 -29.48 4.23
CA ASN A 3 -1.25 -28.06 3.88
C ASN A 3 -2.53 -27.56 3.18
N ARG A 4 -3.36 -28.45 2.63
CA ARG A 4 -4.58 -28.05 1.90
C ARG A 4 -5.69 -27.64 2.88
N TRP A 5 -5.81 -28.35 4.00
CA TRP A 5 -6.80 -28.05 5.04
C TRP A 5 -6.49 -26.74 5.74
N LEU A 6 -5.21 -26.48 6.07
CA LEU A 6 -4.78 -25.20 6.64
C LEU A 6 -5.07 -24.01 5.71
N ARG A 7 -4.90 -24.17 4.40
CA ARG A 7 -5.26 -23.13 3.41
C ARG A 7 -6.77 -22.89 3.35
N ILE A 8 -7.57 -23.95 3.36
CA ILE A 8 -9.04 -23.84 3.33
C ILE A 8 -9.54 -23.17 4.61
N VAL A 9 -9.03 -23.58 5.76
CA VAL A 9 -9.37 -22.98 7.06
C VAL A 9 -8.92 -21.52 7.12
N GLY A 10 -7.72 -21.19 6.65
CA GLY A 10 -7.24 -19.80 6.59
C GLY A 10 -8.09 -18.91 5.69
N VAL A 11 -8.50 -19.41 4.51
CA VAL A 11 -9.41 -18.68 3.61
C VAL A 11 -10.79 -18.52 4.25
N ALA A 12 -11.32 -19.57 4.89
CA ALA A 12 -12.61 -19.52 5.57
C ALA A 12 -12.59 -18.52 6.74
N LEU A 13 -11.55 -18.52 7.57
CA LEU A 13 -11.39 -17.57 8.68
C LEU A 13 -11.25 -16.12 8.17
N ALA A 14 -10.50 -15.89 7.09
CA ALA A 14 -10.39 -14.57 6.47
C ALA A 14 -11.74 -14.09 5.90
N ALA A 15 -12.49 -14.98 5.24
CA ALA A 15 -13.82 -14.67 4.71
C ALA A 15 -14.88 -14.45 5.80
N MET A 16 -14.72 -15.08 6.96
CA MET A 16 -15.59 -14.92 8.13
C MET A 16 -15.16 -13.78 9.05
N ALA A 17 -14.12 -13.02 8.69
CA ALA A 17 -13.71 -11.86 9.47
C ALA A 17 -14.90 -10.90 9.59
N PRO A 18 -15.35 -10.55 10.81
CA PRO A 18 -16.54 -9.73 11.02
C PRO A 18 -16.50 -8.40 10.26
N VAL A 19 -15.30 -7.81 10.15
CA VAL A 19 -15.05 -6.58 9.38
C VAL A 19 -15.34 -6.78 7.89
N PHE A 20 -14.88 -7.89 7.29
CA PHE A 20 -15.11 -8.21 5.89
C PHE A 20 -16.59 -8.46 5.59
N LEU A 21 -17.31 -9.15 6.47
CA LEU A 21 -18.75 -9.41 6.33
C LEU A 21 -19.58 -8.12 6.44
N VAL A 22 -19.18 -7.18 7.31
CA VAL A 22 -19.82 -5.87 7.44
C VAL A 22 -19.52 -4.98 6.23
N GLU A 23 -18.29 -5.01 5.69
CA GLU A 23 -17.95 -4.27 4.49
C GLU A 23 -18.71 -4.78 3.25
N LEU A 24 -18.89 -6.10 3.09
CA LEU A 24 -19.67 -6.70 2.00
C LEU A 24 -21.15 -6.28 1.99
N GLY A 25 -21.74 -6.02 3.16
CA GLY A 25 -23.13 -5.55 3.31
C GLY A 25 -23.28 -4.04 3.18
N SER A 26 -22.20 -3.32 2.91
CA SER A 26 -22.14 -1.86 2.88
C SER A 26 -21.67 -1.34 1.51
N SER A 27 -21.75 -0.03 1.28
CA SER A 27 -21.12 0.59 0.10
C SER A 27 -19.62 0.84 0.27
N PHE A 28 -18.95 0.23 1.26
CA PHE A 28 -17.51 0.42 1.49
C PHE A 28 -16.69 -0.22 0.36
N ASN A 29 -15.83 0.59 -0.26
CA ASN A 29 -14.96 0.15 -1.35
C ASN A 29 -13.68 -0.55 -0.86
N ASP A 30 -13.51 -0.72 0.45
CA ASP A 30 -12.27 -1.20 1.08
C ASP A 30 -11.92 -2.65 0.69
N VAL A 31 -12.93 -3.49 0.45
CA VAL A 31 -12.74 -4.84 -0.12
C VAL A 31 -12.14 -4.77 -1.53
N LEU A 32 -12.65 -3.90 -2.41
CA LEU A 32 -12.13 -3.80 -3.78
C LEU A 32 -10.71 -3.22 -3.82
N VAL A 33 -10.38 -2.34 -2.87
CA VAL A 33 -9.03 -1.78 -2.72
C VAL A 33 -8.04 -2.81 -2.15
N SER A 34 -8.48 -3.69 -1.26
CA SER A 34 -7.61 -4.68 -0.59
C SER A 34 -7.24 -5.87 -1.49
N LEU A 35 -8.10 -6.25 -2.45
CA LEU A 35 -7.83 -7.33 -3.41
C LEU A 35 -6.49 -7.19 -4.15
N PRO A 36 -6.19 -6.06 -4.83
CA PRO A 36 -4.90 -5.89 -5.52
C PRO A 36 -3.72 -5.85 -4.54
N ALA A 37 -3.88 -5.32 -3.32
CA ALA A 37 -2.83 -5.33 -2.31
C ALA A 37 -2.48 -6.76 -1.87
N VAL A 38 -3.48 -7.59 -1.61
CA VAL A 38 -3.29 -9.02 -1.26
C VAL A 38 -2.70 -9.78 -2.44
N ALA A 39 -3.17 -9.52 -3.67
CA ALA A 39 -2.61 -10.12 -4.87
C ALA A 39 -1.11 -9.80 -5.03
N ALA A 40 -0.70 -8.56 -4.79
CA ALA A 40 0.70 -8.16 -4.83
C ALA A 40 1.58 -8.97 -3.86
N VAL A 41 1.13 -9.12 -2.60
CA VAL A 41 1.86 -9.91 -1.59
C VAL A 41 1.95 -11.37 -2.00
N LEU A 42 0.84 -11.98 -2.44
CA LEU A 42 0.82 -13.36 -2.92
C LEU A 42 1.73 -13.57 -4.13
N LEU A 43 1.78 -12.60 -5.04
CA LEU A 43 2.66 -12.66 -6.21
C LEU A 43 4.13 -12.59 -5.79
N LEU A 44 4.50 -11.69 -4.87
CA LEU A 44 5.87 -11.60 -4.34
C LEU A 44 6.31 -12.88 -3.64
N LEU A 45 5.45 -13.49 -2.83
CA LEU A 45 5.77 -14.74 -2.12
C LEU A 45 5.96 -15.93 -3.08
N LYS A 46 5.31 -15.90 -4.24
CA LYS A 46 5.43 -16.92 -5.29
C LYS A 46 6.53 -16.60 -6.30
N ALA A 47 6.95 -15.34 -6.39
CA ALA A 47 7.91 -14.86 -7.37
C ALA A 47 9.31 -15.32 -6.98
N GLY A 48 9.69 -16.54 -7.35
CA GLY A 48 11.05 -17.04 -7.16
C GLY A 48 12.11 -16.06 -7.68
N SER A 49 13.36 -16.21 -7.21
CA SER A 49 14.45 -15.22 -7.36
C SER A 49 14.70 -14.65 -8.78
N ARG A 50 14.29 -15.36 -9.83
CA ARG A 50 14.47 -14.97 -11.25
C ARG A 50 13.20 -14.50 -11.97
N ASN A 51 12.02 -14.55 -11.34
CA ASN A 51 10.76 -14.27 -12.03
C ASN A 51 10.42 -12.78 -12.06
N TRP A 52 11.09 -12.03 -12.94
CA TRP A 52 10.96 -10.58 -13.05
C TRP A 52 9.56 -10.13 -13.45
N GLY A 53 8.89 -10.87 -14.34
CA GLY A 53 7.52 -10.57 -14.74
C GLY A 53 6.55 -10.62 -13.56
N MET A 54 6.71 -11.60 -12.68
CA MET A 54 5.87 -11.72 -11.49
C MET A 54 6.13 -10.62 -10.45
N VAL A 55 7.39 -10.21 -10.27
CA VAL A 55 7.76 -9.07 -9.42
C VAL A 55 7.18 -7.76 -9.96
N LEU A 56 7.27 -7.55 -11.28
CA LEU A 56 6.70 -6.39 -11.95
C LEU A 56 5.17 -6.34 -11.79
N THR A 57 4.49 -7.47 -12.02
CA THR A 57 3.04 -7.59 -11.84
C THR A 57 2.64 -7.38 -10.38
N ALA A 58 3.41 -7.89 -9.42
CA ALA A 58 3.18 -7.64 -8.01
C ALA A 58 3.28 -6.15 -7.68
N GLY A 59 4.31 -5.47 -8.22
CA GLY A 59 4.45 -4.03 -8.14
C GLY A 59 3.22 -3.31 -8.70
N ALA A 60 2.80 -3.68 -9.91
CA ALA A 60 1.64 -3.07 -10.57
C ALA A 60 0.35 -3.22 -9.76
N MET A 61 0.10 -4.40 -9.19
CA MET A 61 -1.05 -4.61 -8.30
C MET A 61 -0.98 -3.71 -7.06
N MET A 62 0.18 -3.57 -6.42
CA MET A 62 0.34 -2.66 -5.27
C MET A 62 0.20 -1.18 -5.68
N GLY A 63 0.66 -0.81 -6.87
CA GLY A 63 0.49 0.52 -7.45
C GLY A 63 -0.98 0.88 -7.66
N ILE A 64 -1.76 -0.04 -8.24
CA ILE A 64 -3.21 0.09 -8.39
C ILE A 64 -3.88 0.24 -7.02
N ALA A 65 -3.53 -0.63 -6.05
CA ALA A 65 -4.07 -0.55 -4.69
C ALA A 65 -3.79 0.82 -4.04
N THR A 66 -2.61 1.40 -4.29
CA THR A 66 -2.21 2.72 -3.78
C THR A 66 -2.93 3.87 -4.49
N ALA A 67 -3.17 3.77 -5.79
CA ALA A 67 -3.95 4.74 -6.54
C ALA A 67 -5.42 4.78 -6.09
N LEU A 68 -5.99 3.62 -5.78
CA LEU A 68 -7.36 3.54 -5.27
C LEU A 68 -7.47 4.07 -3.83
N LYS A 69 -6.42 3.88 -3.01
CA LYS A 69 -6.37 4.41 -1.65
C LYS A 69 -4.93 4.73 -1.25
N LEU A 70 -4.61 6.03 -1.17
CA LEU A 70 -3.28 6.54 -0.83
C LEU A 70 -2.74 6.03 0.51
N THR A 71 -3.62 5.59 1.43
CA THR A 71 -3.22 4.96 2.71
C THR A 71 -2.44 3.66 2.53
N ASN A 72 -2.43 3.07 1.33
CA ASN A 72 -1.63 1.90 1.01
C ASN A 72 -0.17 2.22 0.64
N ALA A 73 0.20 3.50 0.51
CA ALA A 73 1.56 3.89 0.17
C ALA A 73 2.66 3.30 1.09
N PRO A 74 2.47 3.17 2.43
CA PRO A 74 3.45 2.49 3.29
C PRO A 74 3.69 1.02 2.91
N TYR A 75 2.68 0.34 2.37
CA TYR A 75 2.81 -1.06 1.94
C TYR A 75 3.69 -1.21 0.70
N VAL A 76 3.81 -0.18 -0.14
CA VAL A 76 4.77 -0.16 -1.26
C VAL A 76 6.19 -0.32 -0.72
N VAL A 77 6.54 0.42 0.34
CA VAL A 77 7.88 0.36 0.95
C VAL A 77 8.13 -1.01 1.58
N ALA A 78 7.17 -1.51 2.37
CA ALA A 78 7.27 -2.84 2.98
C ALA A 78 7.40 -3.94 1.93
N CYS A 79 6.63 -3.89 0.84
CA CYS A 79 6.69 -4.88 -0.23
C CYS A 79 7.95 -4.76 -1.09
N ALA A 80 8.51 -3.56 -1.29
CA ALA A 80 9.79 -3.40 -1.97
C ALA A 80 10.92 -4.04 -1.16
N VAL A 81 10.91 -3.87 0.18
CA VAL A 81 11.84 -4.58 1.06
C VAL A 81 11.58 -6.09 0.98
N ALA A 82 10.33 -6.55 1.07
CA ALA A 82 10.01 -7.97 0.93
C ALA A 82 10.53 -8.54 -0.40
N ALA A 83 10.36 -7.83 -1.52
CA ALA A 83 10.85 -8.25 -2.83
C ALA A 83 12.37 -8.53 -2.85
N ALA A 84 13.14 -7.82 -2.03
CA ALA A 84 14.59 -7.98 -1.91
C ALA A 84 15.04 -9.12 -0.97
N TRP A 85 14.17 -9.59 -0.08
CA TRP A 85 14.54 -10.47 1.04
C TRP A 85 13.72 -11.77 1.13
N VAL A 86 12.61 -11.89 0.41
CA VAL A 86 11.75 -13.10 0.41
C VAL A 86 12.49 -14.32 -0.15
N HIS A 87 13.44 -14.10 -1.07
CA HIS A 87 14.24 -15.17 -1.65
C HIS A 87 15.73 -14.93 -1.46
N GLU A 88 16.47 -16.02 -1.22
CA GLU A 88 17.92 -15.98 -1.20
C GLU A 88 18.44 -15.56 -2.59
N SER A 89 19.14 -14.44 -2.63
CA SER A 89 19.61 -13.83 -3.87
C SER A 89 20.85 -12.98 -3.62
N PRO A 90 21.79 -12.89 -4.57
CA PRO A 90 22.94 -12.00 -4.46
C PRO A 90 22.49 -10.54 -4.43
N TRP A 91 23.26 -9.66 -3.79
CA TRP A 91 22.91 -8.24 -3.59
C TRP A 91 22.42 -7.52 -4.85
N ARG A 92 23.06 -7.77 -6.00
CA ARG A 92 22.66 -7.18 -7.30
C ARG A 92 21.25 -7.59 -7.73
N ALA A 93 20.87 -8.84 -7.51
CA ALA A 93 19.54 -9.35 -7.85
C ALA A 93 18.46 -8.76 -6.92
N ARG A 94 18.81 -8.54 -5.65
CA ARG A 94 17.92 -7.88 -4.68
C ARG A 94 17.59 -6.45 -5.08
N LEU A 95 18.61 -5.67 -5.44
CA LEU A 95 18.43 -4.32 -5.96
C LEU A 95 17.58 -4.32 -7.24
N ALA A 96 17.85 -5.25 -8.16
CA ALA A 96 17.04 -5.40 -9.37
C ALA A 96 15.57 -5.71 -9.06
N GLN A 97 15.28 -6.58 -8.08
CA GLN A 97 13.92 -6.89 -7.64
C GLN A 97 13.21 -5.66 -7.05
N MET A 98 13.91 -4.86 -6.22
CA MET A 98 13.36 -3.61 -5.68
C MET A 98 13.00 -2.62 -6.79
N VAL A 99 13.91 -2.44 -7.75
CA VAL A 99 13.71 -1.52 -8.88
C VAL A 99 12.58 -2.01 -9.78
N LEU A 100 12.53 -3.31 -10.09
CA LEU A 100 11.44 -3.91 -10.88
C LEU A 100 10.09 -3.76 -10.16
N PHE A 101 10.05 -4.03 -8.86
CA PHE A 101 8.84 -3.86 -8.07
C PHE A 101 8.39 -2.40 -8.06
N ALA A 102 9.30 -1.45 -7.80
CA ALA A 102 9.01 -0.02 -7.80
C ALA A 102 8.54 0.48 -9.18
N ALA A 103 9.16 0.01 -10.26
CA ALA A 103 8.72 0.30 -11.63
C ALA A 103 7.30 -0.24 -11.88
N GLY A 104 7.01 -1.46 -11.42
CA GLY A 104 5.65 -2.01 -11.43
C GLY A 104 4.66 -1.11 -10.69
N CYS A 105 5.00 -0.68 -9.47
CA CYS A 105 4.16 0.22 -8.68
C CYS A 105 3.86 1.53 -9.41
N ALA A 106 4.89 2.15 -9.99
CA ALA A 106 4.72 3.39 -10.76
C ALA A 106 3.78 3.17 -11.96
N LEU A 107 3.96 2.10 -12.72
CA LEU A 107 3.09 1.76 -13.85
C LEU A 107 1.64 1.52 -13.40
N GLY A 108 1.43 0.69 -12.39
CA GLY A 108 0.09 0.40 -11.87
C GLY A 108 -0.61 1.64 -11.33
N PHE A 109 0.13 2.49 -10.61
CA PHE A 109 -0.40 3.74 -10.09
C PHE A 109 -0.79 4.70 -11.22
N LEU A 110 0.07 4.90 -12.22
CA LEU A 110 -0.21 5.79 -13.34
C LEU A 110 -1.41 5.33 -14.16
N LEU A 111 -1.57 4.01 -14.36
CA LEU A 111 -2.71 3.44 -15.08
C LEU A 111 -4.03 3.65 -14.34
N ALA A 112 -4.05 3.50 -13.01
CA ALA A 112 -5.28 3.58 -12.22
C ALA A 112 -5.61 5.00 -11.73
N GLY A 113 -4.60 5.80 -11.39
CA GLY A 113 -4.75 7.10 -10.72
C GLY A 113 -3.98 8.25 -11.38
N GLY A 114 -3.22 8.01 -12.44
CA GLY A 114 -2.39 9.03 -13.09
C GLY A 114 -3.20 10.18 -13.69
N TYR A 115 -4.29 9.86 -14.41
CA TYR A 115 -5.17 10.88 -14.97
C TYR A 115 -5.78 11.78 -13.89
N TRP A 116 -6.28 11.18 -12.80
CA TRP A 116 -6.82 11.94 -11.68
C TRP A 116 -5.75 12.80 -10.99
N SER A 117 -4.57 12.23 -10.75
CA SER A 117 -3.43 12.96 -10.18
C SER A 117 -3.02 14.15 -11.05
N TYR A 118 -3.10 14.01 -12.37
CA TYR A 118 -2.85 15.11 -13.30
C TYR A 118 -3.91 16.21 -13.22
N LEU A 119 -5.19 15.86 -13.10
CA LEU A 119 -6.25 16.85 -12.89
C LEU A 119 -6.05 17.63 -11.59
N LEU A 120 -5.76 16.93 -10.49
CA LEU A 120 -5.45 17.56 -9.20
C LEU A 120 -4.21 18.46 -9.29
N TRP A 121 -3.18 18.03 -10.02
CA TRP A 121 -2.01 18.86 -10.28
C TRP A 121 -2.38 20.15 -11.00
N ARG A 122 -3.23 20.10 -12.04
CA ARG A 122 -3.60 21.31 -12.78
C ARG A 122 -4.44 22.29 -11.96
N GLU A 123 -5.34 21.76 -11.13
CA GLU A 123 -6.26 22.58 -10.35
C GLU A 123 -5.59 23.15 -9.09
N PHE A 124 -4.85 22.31 -8.36
CA PHE A 124 -4.34 22.64 -7.02
C PHE A 124 -2.81 22.73 -6.94
N GLY A 125 -2.08 22.38 -8.00
CA GLY A 125 -0.61 22.27 -7.96
C GLY A 125 -0.09 21.07 -7.14
N ASN A 126 -0.97 20.15 -6.75
CA ASN A 126 -0.63 18.98 -5.92
C ASN A 126 -1.31 17.72 -6.48
N PRO A 127 -0.56 16.68 -6.89
CA PRO A 127 -1.14 15.51 -7.53
C PRO A 127 -1.87 14.57 -6.57
N PHE A 128 -1.72 14.80 -5.26
CA PHE A 128 -2.32 14.01 -4.18
C PHE A 128 -3.13 14.90 -3.23
N PHE A 129 -3.58 16.06 -3.70
CA PHE A 129 -4.32 17.02 -2.90
C PHE A 129 -5.47 16.36 -2.11
N PRO A 130 -5.65 16.64 -0.80
CA PRO A 130 -4.92 17.61 0.04
C PRO A 130 -3.67 17.05 0.75
N PHE A 131 -3.26 15.81 0.47
CA PHE A 131 -2.11 15.19 1.13
C PHE A 131 -0.77 15.75 0.62
N PHE A 132 0.29 15.55 1.41
CA PHE A 132 1.66 15.97 1.08
C PHE A 132 1.83 17.46 0.77
N ASN A 133 0.93 18.32 1.28
CA ASN A 133 0.99 19.74 0.94
C ASN A 133 2.19 20.49 1.52
N GLY A 134 2.89 19.92 2.51
CA GLY A 134 4.20 20.42 2.94
C GLY A 134 5.29 20.32 1.85
N ILE A 135 5.09 19.48 0.82
CA ILE A 135 6.00 19.34 -0.32
C ILE A 135 5.51 20.14 -1.52
N PHE A 136 4.23 19.99 -1.88
CA PHE A 136 3.67 20.62 -3.09
C PHE A 136 3.22 22.07 -2.90
N GLN A 137 3.01 22.49 -1.65
CA GLN A 137 2.72 23.88 -1.28
C GLN A 137 1.54 24.50 -2.06
N SER A 138 0.46 23.73 -2.27
CA SER A 138 -0.79 24.25 -2.83
C SER A 138 -1.32 25.40 -1.96
N PRO A 139 -1.70 26.55 -2.56
CA PRO A 139 -2.27 27.68 -1.81
C PRO A 139 -3.64 27.36 -1.21
N ASP A 140 -4.31 26.33 -1.72
CA ASP A 140 -5.68 25.96 -1.36
C ASP A 140 -5.78 25.07 -0.12
N PHE A 141 -4.64 24.72 0.49
CA PHE A 141 -4.62 23.93 1.72
C PHE A 141 -3.44 24.32 2.62
N PRO A 142 -3.61 24.33 3.96
CA PRO A 142 -2.47 24.58 4.86
C PRO A 142 -1.39 23.50 4.69
N ALA A 143 -0.12 23.87 4.85
CA ALA A 143 1.02 22.95 4.85
C ALA A 143 1.12 22.16 6.18
N VAL A 144 0.02 21.51 6.57
CA VAL A 144 -0.07 20.73 7.80
C VAL A 144 -0.05 19.24 7.49
N SER A 145 0.56 18.46 8.38
CA SER A 145 0.44 17.01 8.35
C SER A 145 -0.99 16.64 8.71
N LEU A 146 -1.75 16.07 7.76
CA LEU A 146 -3.08 15.51 8.03
C LEU A 146 -3.03 14.30 8.97
N LYS A 147 -1.84 13.84 9.37
CA LYS A 147 -1.68 12.90 10.47
C LYS A 147 -2.32 13.51 11.70
N HIS A 148 -3.09 12.73 12.45
CA HIS A 148 -3.75 13.21 13.65
C HIS A 148 -2.74 13.45 14.79
N GLU A 149 -1.97 14.52 14.69
CA GLU A 149 -1.10 15.02 15.76
C GLU A 149 -1.92 15.36 17.02
N ARG A 150 -3.23 15.62 16.86
CA ARG A 150 -4.22 15.75 17.94
C ARG A 150 -4.21 14.58 18.95
N PHE A 151 -3.85 13.37 18.53
CA PHE A 151 -3.87 12.19 19.41
C PHE A 151 -2.49 11.75 19.88
N LEU A 152 -1.42 12.42 19.42
CA LEU A 152 -0.07 12.15 19.88
C LEU A 152 0.24 13.06 21.09
N PRO A 153 0.77 12.52 22.18
CA PRO A 153 1.27 13.36 23.27
C PRO A 153 2.37 14.26 22.72
N GLN A 154 2.26 15.56 22.96
CA GLN A 154 3.25 16.53 22.49
C GLN A 154 4.52 16.50 23.37
N SER A 155 4.47 15.79 24.50
CA SER A 155 5.62 15.54 25.37
C SER A 155 5.49 14.23 26.15
N ALA A 156 6.62 13.68 26.60
CA ALA A 156 6.64 12.50 27.47
C ALA A 156 5.91 12.73 28.81
N LEU A 157 5.87 13.99 29.27
CA LEU A 157 5.16 14.39 30.49
C LEU A 157 3.63 14.27 30.31
N GLU A 158 3.12 14.70 29.14
CA GLU A 158 1.71 14.58 28.77
C GLU A 158 1.29 13.12 28.56
N PHE A 159 2.20 12.28 28.03
CA PHE A 159 1.96 10.83 27.94
C PHE A 159 1.84 10.21 29.33
N ALA A 160 2.75 10.51 30.25
CA ALA A 160 2.73 9.98 31.61
C ALA A 160 1.47 10.40 32.39
N ALA A 161 1.03 11.66 32.24
CA ALA A 161 -0.17 12.18 32.91
C ALA A 161 -1.50 11.56 32.41
N ARG A 162 -1.50 10.90 31.26
CA ARG A 162 -2.70 10.28 30.67
C ARG A 162 -2.90 8.82 31.10
N PHE A 163 -1.87 8.20 31.69
CA PHE A 163 -1.87 6.80 32.14
C PHE A 163 -1.51 6.62 33.63
N GLY A 164 -1.32 7.73 34.37
CA GLY A 164 -1.22 7.74 35.84
C GLY A 164 -2.54 8.18 36.45
#